data_AF-A0A4S4GJG5-F1
#
_entry.id   AF-A0A4S4GJG5-F1
#
_cell.length_a   1.000
_cell.length_b   1.000
_cell.length_c   1.000
_cell.angle_alpha   90.00
_cell.angle_beta   90.00
_cell.angle_gamma   90.00
#
_symmetry.space_group_name_H-M   'P 1'
#
loop_
_entity.id
_entity.type
_entity.pdbx_description
1 polymer ?
#
loop_
_entity_poly.entity_id
_entity_poly.type
_entity_poly.pdbx_seq_one_letter_code
_entity_poly.pdbx_strand_id
1 'polypeptide(L)'
;METAIITILTTAIGAFIGTMYGSKKLYEFQQSGKIATRKTAIKAIELLKKYVGQPFSNAQHDFNTTLSISEKRAVIVALHKLGVPIIVPASSSFQISNIKFSDSTILNEEMDSIIAQLNKGNCDYLFYEDAENHFSSNLRLNTLRELAKRYVNCVMKHSRYINDKISDPNNWISYFTPGELQAILVFYFRVHDNMFYEDNGNLKSGIIENLINEIEIGLWDNCLFWDYVAYQNMQNQNMLVNQMSQMFSPGQRNNECSREKDCLSDDCG
;
A
#
# COMPACT_ATOMS: atom_id res chain seq x y z
N MET A 1 47.13 -42.65 29.45
CA MET A 1 45.77 -42.15 29.73
C MET A 1 45.81 -40.65 30.08
N GLU A 2 46.74 -40.21 30.94
CA GLU A 2 46.96 -38.78 31.26
C GLU A 2 47.22 -37.87 30.04
N THR A 3 48.07 -38.28 29.11
CA THR A 3 48.40 -37.47 27.91
C THR A 3 47.20 -37.22 27.00
N ALA A 4 46.27 -38.18 26.88
CA ALA A 4 45.06 -37.99 26.08
C ALA A 4 44.08 -37.00 26.74
N ILE A 5 43.97 -37.02 28.07
CA ILE A 5 43.12 -36.11 28.84
C ILE A 5 43.64 -34.67 28.75
N ILE A 6 44.96 -34.48 28.85
CA ILE A 6 45.60 -33.15 28.74
C ILE A 6 45.41 -32.57 27.33
N THR A 7 45.53 -33.37 26.27
CA THR A 7 45.31 -32.91 24.89
C THR A 7 43.85 -32.50 24.63
N ILE A 8 42.88 -33.26 25.16
CA ILE A 8 41.46 -32.92 25.04
C ILE A 8 41.15 -31.62 25.80
N LEU A 9 41.67 -31.46 27.02
CA LEU A 9 41.48 -30.25 27.83
C LEU A 9 42.11 -29.02 27.17
N THR A 10 43.33 -29.12 26.66
CA THR A 10 44.02 -27.99 26.01
C THR A 10 43.34 -27.59 24.69
N THR A 11 42.84 -28.55 23.93
CA THR A 11 42.10 -28.29 22.68
C THR A 11 40.74 -27.67 22.97
N ALA A 12 40.03 -28.13 24.01
CA ALA A 12 38.75 -27.56 24.43
C ALA A 12 38.89 -26.12 24.95
N ILE A 13 39.94 -25.83 25.75
CA ILE A 13 40.23 -24.48 26.25
C ILE A 13 40.64 -23.56 25.09
N GLY A 14 41.48 -24.04 24.17
CA GLY A 14 41.88 -23.28 22.98
C GLY A 14 40.70 -22.93 22.07
N ALA A 15 39.80 -23.89 21.83
CA ALA A 15 38.58 -23.66 21.08
C ALA A 15 37.64 -22.65 21.78
N PHE A 16 37.45 -22.77 23.10
CA PHE A 16 36.62 -21.85 23.87
C PHE A 16 37.16 -20.41 23.85
N ILE A 17 38.46 -20.23 24.07
CA ILE A 17 39.12 -18.91 24.01
C ILE A 17 39.07 -18.34 22.59
N GLY A 18 39.32 -19.16 21.57
CA GLY A 18 39.25 -18.77 20.16
C GLY A 18 37.84 -18.31 19.75
N THR A 19 36.80 -19.03 20.18
CA THR A 19 35.40 -18.66 19.90
C THR A 19 35.00 -17.40 20.65
N MET A 20 35.37 -17.22 21.92
CA MET A 20 35.07 -16.01 22.69
C MET A 20 35.80 -14.76 22.16
N TYR A 21 37.07 -14.90 21.76
CA TYR A 21 37.81 -13.80 21.16
C TYR A 21 37.29 -13.47 19.76
N GLY A 22 37.00 -14.49 18.96
CA GLY A 22 36.39 -14.32 17.63
C GLY A 22 35.03 -13.64 17.69
N SER A 23 34.16 -14.05 18.61
CA SER A 23 32.83 -13.44 18.80
C SER A 23 32.94 -12.00 19.31
N LYS A 24 33.85 -11.72 20.24
CA LYS A 24 34.12 -10.35 20.72
C LYS A 24 34.61 -9.45 19.58
N LYS A 25 35.58 -9.90 18.78
CA LYS A 25 36.10 -9.14 17.63
C LYS A 25 35.03 -8.92 16.56
N LEU A 26 34.17 -9.91 16.32
CA LEU A 26 33.03 -9.79 15.41
C LEU A 26 32.01 -8.77 15.93
N TYR A 27 31.72 -8.79 17.23
CA TYR A 27 30.84 -7.81 17.88
C TYR A 27 31.41 -6.38 17.77
N GLU A 28 32.70 -6.20 18.03
CA GLU A 28 33.38 -4.91 17.87
C GLU A 28 33.34 -4.42 16.41
N PHE A 29 33.52 -5.31 15.44
CA PHE A 29 33.42 -4.99 14.01
C PHE A 29 31.99 -4.62 13.59
N GLN A 30 30.98 -5.33 14.11
CA GLN A 30 29.57 -4.97 13.89
C GLN A 30 29.24 -3.61 14.50
N GLN A 31 29.76 -3.31 15.69
CA GLN A 31 29.57 -2.02 16.35
C GLN A 31 30.28 -0.89 15.59
N SER A 32 31.50 -1.11 15.10
CA SER A 32 32.22 -0.11 14.30
C SER A 32 31.51 0.20 12.98
N GLY A 33 30.95 -0.82 12.33
CA GLY A 33 30.06 -0.65 11.17
C GLY A 33 28.85 0.22 11.49
N LYS A 34 28.14 -0.06 12.59
CA LYS A 34 26.99 0.74 13.04
C LYS A 34 27.37 2.19 13.32
N ILE A 35 28.51 2.44 13.99
CA ILE A 35 29.00 3.80 14.26
C ILE A 35 29.28 4.55 12.96
N ALA A 36 29.86 3.90 11.95
CA ALA A 36 30.10 4.52 10.65
C ALA A 36 28.78 4.91 9.96
N THR A 37 27.79 4.03 9.95
CA THR A 37 26.48 4.31 9.34
C THR A 37 25.73 5.43 10.08
N ARG A 38 25.83 5.48 11.42
CA ARG A 38 25.30 6.61 12.21
C ARG A 38 25.95 7.93 11.81
N LYS A 39 27.27 7.96 11.61
CA LYS A 39 27.98 9.17 11.14
C LYS A 39 27.49 9.60 9.76
N THR A 40 27.22 8.66 8.85
CA THR A 40 26.63 8.97 7.53
C THR A 40 25.22 9.57 7.68
N ALA A 41 24.39 9.03 8.56
CA ALA A 41 23.06 9.58 8.82
C ALA A 41 23.13 10.98 9.44
N ILE A 42 24.01 11.20 10.42
CA ILE A 42 24.23 12.51 11.04
C ILE A 42 24.74 13.52 10.01
N LYS A 43 25.72 13.15 9.17
CA LYS A 43 26.19 13.97 8.03
C LYS A 43 25.03 14.41 7.13
N ALA A 44 24.07 13.52 6.87
CA ALA A 44 22.89 13.83 6.07
C ALA A 44 22.00 14.88 6.76
N ILE A 45 21.74 14.73 8.06
CA ILE A 45 20.93 15.70 8.83
C ILE A 45 21.65 17.03 8.99
N GLU A 46 22.96 17.04 9.24
CA GLU A 46 23.77 18.26 9.28
C GLU A 46 23.74 19.03 7.96
N LEU A 47 23.65 18.34 6.83
CA LEU A 47 23.42 18.97 5.53
C LEU A 47 22.05 19.64 5.46
N LEU A 48 20.98 18.97 5.93
CA LEU A 48 19.64 19.54 5.98
C LEU A 48 19.57 20.73 6.94
N LYS A 49 20.31 20.71 8.05
CA LYS A 49 20.39 21.84 9.01
C LYS A 49 20.89 23.15 8.38
N LYS A 50 21.65 23.10 7.28
CA LYS A 50 22.07 24.31 6.55
C LYS A 50 20.89 25.09 5.96
N TYR A 51 19.74 24.45 5.83
CA TYR A 51 18.51 24.98 5.23
C TYR A 51 17.39 25.18 6.26
N VAL A 52 17.70 25.25 7.56
CA VAL A 52 16.71 25.55 8.60
C VAL A 52 15.93 26.82 8.26
N GLY A 53 14.60 26.75 8.40
CA GLY A 53 13.67 27.82 8.03
C GLY A 53 13.31 27.87 6.54
N GLN A 54 13.88 26.98 5.71
CA GLN A 54 13.53 26.82 4.30
C GLN A 54 12.85 25.46 4.05
N PRO A 55 12.17 25.28 2.90
CA PRO A 55 11.63 23.99 2.47
C PRO A 55 12.72 22.94 2.24
N PHE A 56 12.43 21.66 2.51
CA PHE A 56 13.38 20.56 2.23
C PHE A 56 13.75 20.43 0.75
N SER A 57 12.88 20.85 -0.17
CA SER A 57 13.15 20.86 -1.61
C SER A 57 14.39 21.68 -1.99
N ASN A 58 14.72 22.74 -1.23
CA ASN A 58 15.92 23.56 -1.46
C ASN A 58 17.22 22.79 -1.15
N ALA A 59 17.18 21.82 -0.23
CA ALA A 59 18.34 20.99 0.12
C ALA A 59 18.55 19.81 -0.84
N GLN A 60 17.62 19.58 -1.79
CA GLN A 60 17.59 18.38 -2.62
C GLN A 60 18.84 18.22 -3.49
N HIS A 61 19.31 19.31 -4.11
CA HIS A 61 20.51 19.25 -4.95
C HIS A 61 21.72 18.84 -4.13
N ASP A 62 21.99 19.55 -3.03
CA ASP A 62 23.12 19.32 -2.14
C ASP A 62 23.08 17.93 -1.51
N PHE A 63 21.90 17.47 -1.10
CA PHE A 63 21.72 16.11 -0.58
C PHE A 63 22.09 15.06 -1.62
N ASN A 64 21.66 15.26 -2.87
CA ASN A 64 21.90 14.30 -3.93
C ASN A 64 23.34 14.25 -4.43
N THR A 65 24.08 15.34 -4.32
CA THR A 65 25.49 15.44 -4.74
C THR A 65 26.47 15.09 -3.61
N THR A 66 26.14 15.41 -2.36
CA THR A 66 27.03 15.21 -1.21
C THR A 66 27.06 13.77 -0.70
N LEU A 67 25.93 13.05 -0.78
CA LEU A 67 25.86 11.64 -0.41
C LEU A 67 26.02 10.77 -1.67
N SER A 68 26.90 9.77 -1.58
CA SER A 68 27.01 8.72 -2.59
C SER A 68 25.75 7.85 -2.60
N ILE A 69 25.54 7.12 -3.71
CA ILE A 69 24.42 6.17 -3.82
C ILE A 69 24.44 5.14 -2.68
N SER A 70 25.61 4.61 -2.34
CA SER A 70 25.76 3.63 -1.27
C SER A 70 25.43 4.22 0.11
N GLU A 71 25.87 5.45 0.39
CA GLU A 71 25.48 6.15 1.63
C GLU A 71 23.97 6.38 1.69
N LYS A 72 23.35 6.83 0.59
CA LYS A 72 21.89 6.99 0.51
C LYS A 72 21.19 5.66 0.81
N ARG A 73 21.56 4.56 0.16
CA ARG A 73 20.98 3.23 0.41
C ARG A 73 21.04 2.83 1.87
N ALA A 74 22.15 3.15 2.55
CA ALA A 74 22.35 2.76 3.93
C ALA A 74 21.42 3.50 4.92
N VAL A 75 21.07 4.77 4.65
CA VAL A 75 20.45 5.63 5.66
C VAL A 75 19.06 6.16 5.29
N ILE A 76 18.68 6.15 4.02
CA ILE A 76 17.52 6.92 3.54
C ILE A 76 16.18 6.50 4.17
N VAL A 77 16.00 5.20 4.43
CA VAL A 77 14.78 4.68 5.07
C VAL A 77 14.72 5.09 6.54
N ALA A 78 15.86 5.04 7.23
CA ALA A 78 15.98 5.51 8.61
C ALA A 78 15.65 7.00 8.71
N LEU A 79 16.22 7.82 7.82
CA LEU A 79 15.94 9.26 7.76
C LEU A 79 14.44 9.54 7.53
N HIS A 80 13.81 8.81 6.62
CA HIS A 80 12.38 8.96 6.35
C HIS A 80 11.52 8.63 7.57
N LYS A 81 11.77 7.49 8.23
CA LYS A 81 11.04 7.09 9.45
C LYS A 81 11.29 8.04 10.64
N LEU A 82 12.41 8.76 10.62
CA LEU A 82 12.77 9.78 11.59
C LEU A 82 12.16 11.17 11.29
N GLY A 83 11.39 11.31 10.21
CA GLY A 83 10.66 12.53 9.88
C GLY A 83 11.22 13.33 8.72
N VAL A 84 12.24 12.85 8.00
CA VAL A 84 12.68 13.50 6.76
C VAL A 84 11.65 13.22 5.66
N PRO A 85 11.03 14.26 5.06
CA PRO A 85 9.85 14.10 4.22
C PRO A 85 10.25 13.80 2.77
N ILE A 86 10.48 12.52 2.48
CA ILE A 86 10.85 12.02 1.15
C ILE A 86 9.59 11.71 0.34
N ILE A 87 9.55 12.19 -0.89
CA ILE A 87 8.42 11.98 -1.79
C ILE A 87 8.79 11.06 -2.95
N VAL A 88 7.85 10.19 -3.31
CA VAL A 88 7.89 9.41 -4.55
C VAL A 88 6.77 9.96 -5.44
N PRO A 89 7.09 10.68 -6.52
CA PRO A 89 6.06 11.18 -7.43
C PRO A 89 5.26 10.01 -8.01
N ALA A 90 3.93 10.14 -8.08
CA ALA A 90 3.05 9.10 -8.61
C ALA A 90 3.37 8.72 -10.08
N SER A 91 4.06 9.60 -10.82
CA SER A 91 4.45 9.42 -12.21
C SER A 91 5.78 8.70 -12.42
N SER A 92 6.52 8.34 -11.35
CA SER A 92 7.86 7.76 -11.48
C SER A 92 8.17 6.78 -10.36
N SER A 93 8.94 5.73 -10.68
CA SER A 93 9.51 4.85 -9.65
C SER A 93 10.51 5.60 -8.76
N PHE A 94 10.65 5.14 -7.52
CA PHE A 94 11.69 5.66 -6.63
C PHE A 94 13.08 5.41 -7.24
N GLN A 95 13.90 6.46 -7.26
CA GLN A 95 15.28 6.40 -7.76
C GLN A 95 16.24 6.90 -6.68
N ILE A 96 17.05 5.99 -6.16
CA ILE A 96 18.05 6.31 -5.11
C ILE A 96 19.06 7.38 -5.56
N SER A 97 19.30 7.51 -6.86
CA SER A 97 20.22 8.51 -7.43
C SER A 97 19.69 9.93 -7.26
N ASN A 98 18.37 10.11 -7.28
CA ASN A 98 17.70 11.41 -7.25
C ASN A 98 16.55 11.40 -6.24
N ILE A 99 16.90 11.58 -4.97
CA ILE A 99 15.95 11.71 -3.87
C ILE A 99 15.19 13.02 -4.02
N LYS A 100 13.86 12.96 -3.84
CA LYS A 100 12.99 14.15 -3.84
C LYS A 100 12.43 14.38 -2.45
N PHE A 101 12.36 15.64 -2.05
CA PHE A 101 11.76 16.03 -0.77
C PHE A 101 10.47 16.81 -0.97
N SER A 102 9.62 16.81 0.05
CA SER A 102 8.44 17.69 0.09
C SER A 102 8.82 19.15 0.40
N ASP A 103 7.90 20.07 0.18
CA ASP A 103 8.07 21.49 0.49
C ASP A 103 7.80 21.85 1.96
N SER A 104 7.76 20.88 2.88
CA SER A 104 7.65 21.19 4.31
C SER A 104 8.89 21.95 4.82
N THR A 105 8.69 22.82 5.80
CA THR A 105 9.75 23.66 6.37
C THR A 105 10.65 22.85 7.30
N ILE A 106 11.96 23.06 7.20
CA ILE A 106 12.95 22.43 8.08
C ILE A 106 12.97 23.16 9.43
N LEU A 107 12.58 22.46 10.51
CA LEU A 107 12.66 22.96 11.88
C LEU A 107 13.94 22.47 12.55
N ASN A 108 14.68 23.39 13.20
CA ASN A 108 15.94 23.05 13.85
C ASN A 108 15.75 22.04 14.99
N GLU A 109 14.69 22.19 15.79
CA GLU A 109 14.38 21.31 16.91
C GLU A 109 14.14 19.85 16.46
N GLU A 110 13.48 19.66 15.32
CA GLU A 110 13.28 18.34 14.73
C GLU A 110 14.61 17.72 14.30
N MET A 111 15.46 18.48 13.62
CA MET A 111 16.78 18.00 13.20
C MET A 111 17.66 17.62 14.40
N ASP A 112 17.63 18.41 15.47
CA ASP A 112 18.36 18.12 16.71
C ASP A 112 17.83 16.86 17.41
N SER A 113 16.51 16.67 17.43
CA SER A 113 15.87 15.45 17.94
C SER A 113 16.30 14.22 17.14
N ILE A 114 16.32 14.31 15.81
CA ILE A 114 16.78 13.23 14.93
C ILE A 114 18.24 12.87 15.21
N ILE A 115 19.13 13.86 15.31
CA ILE A 115 20.55 13.63 15.66
C ILE A 115 20.67 12.94 17.02
N ALA A 116 19.88 13.36 18.02
CA ALA A 116 19.90 12.73 19.34
C ALA A 116 19.47 11.25 19.29
N GLN A 117 18.48 10.89 18.47
CA GLN A 117 18.05 9.50 18.28
C GLN A 117 19.11 8.66 17.57
N LEU A 118 19.77 9.21 16.54
CA LEU A 118 20.87 8.56 15.82
C LEU A 118 22.06 8.28 16.74
N ASN A 119 22.42 9.26 17.58
CA ASN A 119 23.52 9.09 18.56
C ASN A 119 23.24 8.00 19.58
N LYS A 120 21.99 7.88 20.04
CA LYS A 120 21.55 6.80 20.96
C LYS A 120 21.54 5.42 20.30
N GLY A 121 21.59 5.34 18.97
CA GLY A 121 21.54 4.08 18.24
C GLY A 121 20.16 3.44 18.19
N ASN A 122 19.11 4.20 18.53
CA ASN A 122 17.73 3.71 18.58
C ASN A 122 17.23 3.25 17.21
N CYS A 123 17.81 3.78 16.13
CA CYS A 123 17.36 3.57 14.75
C CYS A 123 18.31 2.68 13.95
N ASP A 124 19.29 2.04 14.60
CA ASP A 124 20.30 1.22 13.91
C ASP A 124 19.69 0.08 13.09
N TYR A 125 18.54 -0.43 13.52
CA TYR A 125 17.83 -1.51 12.84
C TYR A 125 17.21 -1.08 11.50
N LEU A 126 17.04 0.24 11.29
CA LEU A 126 16.51 0.81 10.05
C LEU A 126 17.60 1.03 8.99
N PHE A 127 18.88 0.93 9.37
CA PHE A 127 19.96 1.07 8.42
C PHE A 127 20.00 -0.13 7.49
N TYR A 128 20.26 0.15 6.21
CA TYR A 128 20.25 -0.84 5.12
C TYR A 128 18.89 -1.52 4.89
N GLU A 129 17.78 -1.01 5.46
CA GLU A 129 16.45 -1.38 4.97
C GLU A 129 16.36 -1.07 3.47
N ASP A 130 15.71 -1.98 2.74
CA ASP A 130 15.59 -1.89 1.28
C ASP A 130 14.78 -0.66 0.88
N ALA A 131 15.48 0.37 0.41
CA ALA A 131 14.89 1.65 0.03
C ALA A 131 13.91 1.51 -1.13
N GLU A 132 14.27 0.77 -2.17
CA GLU A 132 13.41 0.54 -3.32
C GLU A 132 12.10 -0.14 -2.91
N ASN A 133 12.17 -1.20 -2.11
CA ASN A 133 10.97 -1.85 -1.60
C ASN A 133 10.20 -0.94 -0.63
N HIS A 134 10.86 -0.24 0.29
CA HIS A 134 10.21 0.65 1.25
C HIS A 134 9.44 1.79 0.57
N PHE A 135 10.03 2.44 -0.44
CA PHE A 135 9.41 3.55 -1.14
C PHE A 135 8.51 3.14 -2.31
N SER A 136 8.68 1.93 -2.86
CA SER A 136 7.86 1.44 -3.98
C SER A 136 6.70 0.54 -3.54
N SER A 137 6.74 -0.05 -2.34
CA SER A 137 5.68 -0.94 -1.83
C SER A 137 4.32 -0.26 -1.75
N ASN A 138 4.30 1.05 -1.47
CA ASN A 138 3.07 1.86 -1.49
C ASN A 138 2.87 2.63 -2.81
N LEU A 139 3.84 2.65 -3.73
CA LEU A 139 3.71 3.41 -4.97
C LEU A 139 2.55 2.87 -5.81
N ARG A 140 2.49 1.55 -6.02
CA ARG A 140 1.39 0.93 -6.76
C ARG A 140 0.05 1.25 -6.12
N LEU A 141 -0.07 1.10 -4.80
CA LEU A 141 -1.29 1.37 -4.06
C LEU A 141 -1.71 2.84 -4.21
N ASN A 142 -0.79 3.77 -3.98
CA ASN A 142 -1.04 5.20 -4.07
C ASN A 142 -1.42 5.61 -5.51
N THR A 143 -0.73 5.08 -6.53
CA THR A 143 -1.09 5.32 -7.93
C THR A 143 -2.51 4.83 -8.22
N LEU A 144 -2.88 3.63 -7.76
CA LEU A 144 -4.24 3.10 -7.96
C LEU A 144 -5.30 3.95 -7.25
N ARG A 145 -5.03 4.40 -6.02
CA ARG A 145 -5.93 5.30 -5.27
C ARG A 145 -6.07 6.66 -5.96
N GLU A 146 -4.98 7.25 -6.47
CA GLU A 146 -5.05 8.51 -7.23
C GLU A 146 -5.84 8.34 -8.53
N LEU A 147 -5.69 7.22 -9.24
CA LEU A 147 -6.50 6.90 -10.42
C LEU A 147 -7.99 6.78 -10.07
N ALA A 148 -8.32 6.14 -8.94
CA ALA A 148 -9.69 6.04 -8.44
C ALA A 148 -10.27 7.42 -8.13
N LYS A 149 -9.53 8.26 -7.39
CA LYS A 149 -9.95 9.64 -7.11
C LYS A 149 -10.13 10.47 -8.39
N ARG A 150 -9.27 10.26 -9.40
CA ARG A 150 -9.40 10.91 -10.71
C ARG A 150 -10.68 10.47 -11.42
N TYR A 151 -10.99 9.17 -11.40
CA TYR A 151 -12.26 8.66 -11.93
C TYR A 151 -13.46 9.30 -11.22
N VAL A 152 -13.47 9.31 -9.88
CA VAL A 152 -14.59 9.87 -9.11
C VAL A 152 -14.79 11.36 -9.43
N ASN A 153 -13.71 12.15 -9.47
CA ASN A 153 -13.79 13.59 -9.71
C ASN A 153 -14.09 13.97 -11.17
N CYS A 154 -13.52 13.26 -12.13
CA CYS A 154 -13.61 13.63 -13.54
C CYS A 154 -14.78 12.95 -14.25
N VAL A 155 -15.17 11.75 -13.82
CA VAL A 155 -16.18 10.92 -14.51
C VAL A 155 -17.45 10.82 -13.68
N MET A 156 -17.40 10.16 -12.52
CA MET A 156 -18.58 9.87 -11.70
C MET A 156 -19.32 11.14 -11.27
N LYS A 157 -18.59 12.19 -10.87
CA LYS A 157 -19.20 13.47 -10.49
C LYS A 157 -20.11 14.08 -11.57
N HIS A 158 -19.87 13.75 -12.83
CA HIS A 158 -20.57 14.29 -13.99
C HIS A 158 -21.50 13.26 -14.66
N SER A 159 -21.66 12.06 -14.09
CA SER A 159 -22.59 11.06 -14.58
C SER A 159 -24.02 11.35 -14.12
N ARG A 160 -24.99 10.70 -14.79
CA ARG A 160 -26.41 10.76 -14.42
C ARG A 160 -27.07 9.40 -14.54
N TYR A 161 -28.07 9.14 -13.72
CA TYR A 161 -28.94 7.98 -13.86
C TYR A 161 -30.20 8.36 -14.64
N ILE A 162 -30.37 7.79 -15.84
CA ILE A 162 -31.44 8.11 -16.78
C ILE A 162 -31.93 6.81 -17.43
N ASN A 163 -33.25 6.57 -17.42
CA ASN A 163 -33.88 5.39 -18.05
C ASN A 163 -33.26 4.05 -17.59
N ASP A 164 -33.15 3.88 -16.28
CA ASP A 164 -32.56 2.71 -15.63
C ASP A 164 -31.11 2.42 -15.99
N LYS A 165 -30.40 3.41 -16.54
CA LYS A 165 -29.00 3.30 -16.95
C LYS A 165 -28.20 4.48 -16.44
N ILE A 166 -26.98 4.22 -16.01
CA ILE A 166 -26.02 5.27 -15.71
C ILE A 166 -25.37 5.73 -17.01
N SER A 167 -25.39 7.03 -17.23
CA SER A 167 -24.77 7.72 -18.36
C SER A 167 -23.56 8.50 -17.87
N ASP A 168 -22.37 8.06 -18.26
CA ASP A 168 -21.13 8.79 -18.02
C ASP A 168 -20.92 9.95 -19.01
N PRO A 169 -20.00 10.89 -18.73
CA PRO A 169 -19.57 11.90 -19.68
C PRO A 169 -19.04 11.31 -21.00
N ASN A 170 -19.33 11.99 -22.10
CA ASN A 170 -18.82 11.60 -23.42
C ASN A 170 -17.29 11.53 -23.43
N ASN A 171 -16.74 10.46 -24.02
CA ASN A 171 -15.30 10.24 -24.20
C ASN A 171 -14.49 10.19 -22.88
N TRP A 172 -15.11 9.89 -21.73
CA TRP A 172 -14.39 9.82 -20.45
C TRP A 172 -13.19 8.86 -20.46
N ILE A 173 -13.25 7.82 -21.29
CA ILE A 173 -12.18 6.84 -21.49
C ILE A 173 -10.86 7.54 -21.90
N SER A 174 -10.93 8.65 -22.61
CA SER A 174 -9.76 9.44 -23.04
C SER A 174 -9.01 10.12 -21.88
N TYR A 175 -9.59 10.17 -20.68
CA TYR A 175 -8.92 10.69 -19.47
C TYR A 175 -7.91 9.69 -18.88
N PHE A 176 -7.81 8.49 -19.46
CA PHE A 176 -6.97 7.42 -18.98
C PHE A 176 -6.17 6.82 -20.13
N THR A 177 -4.92 6.46 -19.86
CA THR A 177 -4.15 5.58 -20.73
C THR A 177 -4.75 4.16 -20.72
N PRO A 178 -4.46 3.31 -21.71
CA PRO A 178 -4.98 1.94 -21.73
C PRO A 178 -4.66 1.13 -20.47
N GLY A 179 -3.48 1.32 -19.88
CA GLY A 179 -3.08 0.65 -18.64
C GLY A 179 -3.83 1.18 -17.42
N GLU A 180 -3.98 2.50 -17.30
CA GLU A 180 -4.76 3.11 -16.21
C GLU A 180 -6.24 2.71 -16.29
N LEU A 181 -6.79 2.61 -17.51
CA LEU A 181 -8.16 2.15 -17.71
C LEU A 181 -8.32 0.71 -17.20
N GLN A 182 -7.45 -0.21 -17.62
CA GLN A 182 -7.50 -1.61 -17.14
C GLN A 182 -7.43 -1.68 -15.61
N ALA A 183 -6.57 -0.87 -14.99
CA ALA A 183 -6.39 -0.83 -13.55
C ALA A 183 -7.63 -0.33 -12.79
N ILE A 184 -8.47 0.51 -13.41
CA ILE A 184 -9.63 1.11 -12.75
C ILE A 184 -10.98 0.47 -13.11
N LEU A 185 -11.02 -0.43 -14.10
CA LEU A 185 -12.28 -1.00 -14.59
C LEU A 185 -13.06 -1.76 -13.51
N VAL A 186 -12.41 -2.53 -12.65
CA VAL A 186 -13.13 -3.26 -11.59
C VAL A 186 -13.74 -2.26 -10.59
N PHE A 187 -12.99 -1.23 -10.22
CA PHE A 187 -13.50 -0.15 -9.38
C PHE A 187 -14.68 0.56 -10.03
N TYR A 188 -14.55 0.95 -11.31
CA TYR A 188 -15.62 1.49 -12.13
C TYR A 188 -16.89 0.64 -12.03
N PHE A 189 -16.83 -0.66 -12.32
CA PHE A 189 -18.02 -1.52 -12.28
C PHE A 189 -18.65 -1.65 -10.89
N ARG A 190 -17.88 -1.51 -9.82
CA ARG A 190 -18.39 -1.58 -8.45
C ARG A 190 -19.09 -0.31 -8.00
N VAL A 191 -18.62 0.85 -8.45
CA VAL A 191 -19.21 2.16 -8.09
C VAL A 191 -20.23 2.66 -9.12
N HIS A 192 -20.29 2.02 -10.28
CA HIS A 192 -21.29 2.26 -11.32
C HIS A 192 -22.60 1.52 -10.99
N ASP A 193 -23.17 1.85 -9.83
CA ASP A 193 -24.38 1.26 -9.27
C ASP A 193 -25.44 2.34 -9.02
N ASN A 194 -26.73 2.00 -9.18
CA ASN A 194 -27.81 2.97 -9.01
C ASN A 194 -27.99 3.42 -7.56
N MET A 195 -27.44 2.69 -6.57
CA MET A 195 -27.49 3.04 -5.16
C MET A 195 -26.88 4.41 -4.84
N PHE A 196 -26.01 4.93 -5.70
CA PHE A 196 -25.32 6.22 -5.56
C PHE A 196 -26.13 7.41 -6.09
N TYR A 197 -27.29 7.18 -6.71
CA TYR A 197 -28.11 8.22 -7.34
C TYR A 197 -29.45 8.40 -6.62
N GLU A 198 -29.94 9.63 -6.62
CA GLU A 198 -31.30 9.99 -6.22
C GLU A 198 -32.29 9.69 -7.35
N ASP A 199 -33.59 9.68 -7.04
CA ASP A 199 -34.67 9.46 -8.02
C ASP A 199 -34.68 10.50 -9.16
N ASN A 200 -34.12 11.68 -8.93
CA ASN A 200 -33.98 12.74 -9.94
C ASN A 200 -32.81 12.50 -10.93
N GLY A 201 -32.09 11.39 -10.77
CA GLY A 201 -30.98 10.98 -11.62
C GLY A 201 -29.64 11.62 -11.29
N ASN A 202 -29.58 12.53 -10.31
CA ASN A 202 -28.33 13.11 -9.83
C ASN A 202 -27.71 12.23 -8.73
N LEU A 203 -26.42 12.40 -8.49
CA LEU A 203 -25.75 11.77 -7.37
C LEU A 203 -26.34 12.24 -6.02
N LYS A 204 -26.42 11.32 -5.06
CA LYS A 204 -26.79 11.64 -3.68
C LYS A 204 -25.77 12.61 -3.08
N SER A 205 -26.24 13.54 -2.25
CA SER A 205 -25.38 14.53 -1.62
C SER A 205 -24.30 13.87 -0.76
N GLY A 206 -23.06 14.31 -0.88
CA GLY A 206 -21.93 13.80 -0.07
C GLY A 206 -21.28 12.51 -0.60
N ILE A 207 -21.81 11.88 -1.65
CA ILE A 207 -21.24 10.63 -2.18
C ILE A 207 -19.83 10.80 -2.73
N ILE A 208 -19.55 11.92 -3.41
CA ILE A 208 -18.23 12.18 -3.97
C ILE A 208 -17.18 12.32 -2.85
N GLU A 209 -17.47 13.14 -1.84
CA GLU A 209 -16.56 13.34 -0.71
C GLU A 209 -16.38 12.04 0.09
N ASN A 210 -17.45 11.31 0.35
CA ASN A 210 -17.40 10.03 1.06
C ASN A 210 -16.56 9.02 0.29
N LEU A 211 -16.80 8.84 -1.01
CA LEU A 211 -16.08 7.86 -1.82
C LEU A 211 -14.58 8.20 -1.93
N ILE A 212 -14.23 9.49 -2.07
CA ILE A 212 -12.84 9.94 -2.01
C ILE A 212 -12.22 9.57 -0.66
N ASN A 213 -12.90 9.86 0.45
CA ASN A 213 -12.40 9.52 1.77
C ASN A 213 -12.25 7.98 1.95
N GLU A 214 -13.21 7.18 1.50
CA GLU A 214 -13.16 5.72 1.53
C GLU A 214 -11.96 5.16 0.75
N ILE A 215 -11.62 5.77 -0.40
CA ILE A 215 -10.41 5.44 -1.18
C ILE A 215 -9.15 5.78 -0.37
N GLU A 216 -9.12 6.95 0.29
CA GLU A 216 -7.94 7.41 1.04
C GLU A 216 -7.67 6.55 2.27
N ILE A 217 -8.71 6.13 3.00
CA ILE A 217 -8.58 5.22 4.13
C ILE A 217 -8.40 3.75 3.72
N GLY A 218 -8.53 3.44 2.42
CA GLY A 218 -8.18 2.13 1.84
C GLY A 218 -9.30 1.09 1.79
N LEU A 219 -10.57 1.45 1.98
CA LEU A 219 -11.69 0.49 1.90
C LEU A 219 -11.81 -0.13 0.50
N TRP A 220 -11.32 0.57 -0.52
CA TRP A 220 -11.38 0.16 -1.92
C TRP A 220 -10.11 -0.55 -2.43
N ASP A 221 -9.08 -0.71 -1.60
CA ASP A 221 -7.79 -1.26 -2.04
C ASP A 221 -7.91 -2.65 -2.66
N ASN A 222 -8.68 -3.55 -2.03
CA ASN A 222 -8.91 -4.90 -2.55
C ASN A 222 -9.55 -4.88 -3.94
N CYS A 223 -10.45 -3.92 -4.18
CA CYS A 223 -11.08 -3.74 -5.48
C CYS A 223 -10.06 -3.22 -6.51
N LEU A 224 -9.21 -2.27 -6.12
CA LEU A 224 -8.19 -1.68 -6.97
C LEU A 224 -7.08 -2.65 -7.35
N PHE A 225 -6.80 -3.65 -6.52
CA PHE A 225 -5.85 -4.72 -6.82
C PHE A 225 -6.42 -5.84 -7.68
N TRP A 226 -7.73 -5.89 -7.90
CA TRP A 226 -8.35 -6.97 -8.64
C TRP A 226 -8.10 -6.81 -10.14
N ASP A 227 -7.50 -7.83 -10.74
CA ASP A 227 -7.34 -7.91 -12.19
C ASP A 227 -8.71 -7.96 -12.90
N TYR A 228 -8.85 -7.12 -13.94
CA TYR A 228 -10.10 -7.00 -14.69
C TYR A 228 -10.49 -8.28 -15.42
N VAL A 229 -9.54 -9.00 -16.01
CA VAL A 229 -9.82 -10.24 -16.74
C VAL A 229 -10.28 -11.33 -15.78
N ALA A 230 -9.63 -11.44 -14.62
CA ALA A 230 -10.06 -12.33 -13.55
C ALA A 230 -11.47 -11.98 -13.04
N TYR A 231 -11.76 -10.70 -12.84
CA TYR A 231 -13.09 -10.22 -12.46
C TYR A 231 -14.16 -10.60 -13.50
N GLN A 232 -13.90 -10.36 -14.80
CA GLN A 232 -14.83 -10.74 -15.87
C GLN A 232 -15.06 -12.26 -15.93
N ASN A 233 -14.00 -13.06 -15.81
CA ASN A 233 -14.11 -14.51 -15.81
C ASN A 233 -15.01 -15.01 -14.67
N MET A 234 -14.86 -14.44 -13.48
CA MET A 234 -15.73 -14.77 -12.35
C MET A 234 -17.19 -14.35 -12.61
N GLN A 235 -17.43 -13.15 -13.15
CA GLN A 235 -18.80 -12.70 -13.47
C GLN A 235 -19.46 -13.60 -14.52
N ASN A 236 -18.72 -14.00 -15.55
CA ASN A 236 -19.20 -14.92 -16.58
C ASN A 236 -19.53 -16.31 -16.00
N GLN A 237 -18.71 -16.82 -15.10
CA GLN A 237 -18.99 -18.08 -14.39
C GLN A 237 -20.24 -17.97 -13.52
N ASN A 238 -20.39 -16.90 -12.75
CA ASN A 238 -21.58 -16.67 -11.93
C ASN A 238 -22.85 -16.59 -12.78
N MET A 239 -22.78 -15.91 -13.94
CA MET A 239 -23.89 -15.84 -14.88
C MET A 239 -24.25 -17.23 -15.43
N LEU A 240 -23.25 -18.04 -15.81
CA LEU A 240 -23.47 -19.40 -16.28
C LEU A 240 -24.07 -20.30 -15.19
N VAL A 241 -23.60 -20.19 -13.95
CA VAL A 241 -24.16 -20.92 -12.79
C VAL A 241 -25.61 -20.53 -12.56
N ASN A 242 -25.94 -19.23 -12.61
CA ASN A 242 -27.32 -18.76 -12.45
C ASN A 242 -28.23 -19.25 -13.58
N GLN A 243 -27.75 -19.23 -14.83
CA GLN A 243 -28.50 -19.78 -15.98
C GLN A 243 -28.72 -21.29 -15.84
N MET A 244 -27.70 -22.04 -15.44
CA MET A 244 -27.83 -23.48 -15.17
C MET A 244 -28.80 -23.75 -14.01
N SER A 245 -28.71 -23.00 -12.91
CA SER A 245 -29.63 -23.14 -11.77
C SER A 245 -31.08 -22.90 -12.18
N GLN A 246 -31.35 -21.92 -13.05
CA GLN A 246 -32.70 -21.67 -13.59
C GLN A 246 -33.16 -22.81 -14.53
N MET A 247 -32.27 -23.40 -15.31
CA MET A 247 -32.60 -24.56 -16.17
C MET A 247 -32.82 -25.84 -15.38
N PHE A 248 -32.09 -26.05 -14.28
CA PHE A 248 -32.14 -27.26 -13.46
C PHE A 248 -33.06 -27.15 -12.24
N SER A 249 -33.71 -26.01 -12.01
CA SER A 249 -34.81 -25.89 -11.04
C SER A 249 -36.08 -26.48 -11.67
N PRO A 250 -36.55 -27.67 -11.23
CA PRO A 250 -37.81 -28.21 -11.75
C PRO A 250 -38.93 -27.27 -11.28
N GLY A 251 -39.67 -26.70 -12.22
CA GLY A 251 -40.84 -25.91 -11.88
C GLY A 251 -41.80 -26.72 -11.01
N GLN A 252 -42.14 -26.19 -9.83
CA GLN A 252 -43.32 -26.64 -9.10
C GLN A 252 -44.54 -26.38 -9.98
N ARG A 253 -44.89 -27.36 -10.83
CA ARG A 253 -46.20 -27.40 -11.49
C ARG A 253 -47.21 -27.85 -10.45
N ASN A 254 -48.09 -26.93 -10.09
CA ASN A 254 -49.34 -27.12 -9.38
C ASN A 254 -49.96 -28.49 -9.66
N ASN A 255 -50.08 -29.31 -8.63
CA ASN A 255 -50.97 -30.47 -8.60
C ASN A 255 -51.43 -30.69 -7.17
N GLU A 256 -52.37 -29.88 -6.71
CA GLU A 256 -53.21 -30.21 -5.57
C GLU A 256 -54.49 -29.38 -5.68
N CYS A 257 -55.52 -29.97 -6.28
CA CYS A 257 -56.90 -29.91 -5.80
C CYS A 257 -57.82 -30.54 -6.87
N SER A 258 -57.83 -31.87 -6.93
CA SER A 258 -58.93 -32.64 -7.54
C SER A 258 -58.81 -34.09 -7.10
N ARG A 259 -59.28 -34.38 -5.88
CA ARG A 259 -59.93 -35.63 -5.43
C ARG A 259 -59.79 -35.77 -3.91
N GLU A 260 -60.81 -35.32 -3.20
CA GLU A 260 -61.45 -36.14 -2.16
C GLU A 260 -62.82 -35.55 -1.89
N LYS A 261 -63.80 -36.02 -2.67
CA LYS A 261 -65.15 -36.18 -2.16
C LYS A 261 -65.16 -37.47 -1.36
N ASP A 262 -65.97 -37.45 -0.31
CA ASP A 262 -66.49 -38.57 0.46
C ASP A 262 -65.66 -39.02 1.68
N CYS A 263 -65.88 -38.36 2.81
CA CYS A 263 -66.20 -39.02 4.09
C CYS A 263 -67.03 -38.08 4.98
N LEU A 264 -68.34 -38.34 5.01
CA LEU A 264 -69.36 -38.08 6.03
C LEU A 264 -68.94 -37.43 7.36
N SER A 265 -69.67 -36.38 7.76
CA SER A 265 -70.39 -36.38 9.04
C SER A 265 -71.56 -35.38 8.98
N ASP A 266 -72.77 -35.92 9.10
CA ASP A 266 -73.99 -35.19 9.43
C ASP A 266 -73.97 -34.65 10.87
N ASP A 267 -74.78 -33.61 11.06
CA ASP A 267 -75.45 -33.12 12.27
C ASP A 267 -74.66 -32.51 13.45
N CYS A 268 -74.88 -31.21 13.66
CA CYS A 268 -75.78 -30.69 14.72
C CYS A 268 -75.75 -29.14 14.77
N GLY A 269 -76.92 -28.50 14.63
CA GLY A 269 -77.14 -27.08 14.97
C GLY A 269 -78.04 -26.32 14.01
#